data_AF-A0A158NX69-F1
#
_entry.id   AF-A0A158NX69-F1
#
_cell.length_a   1.000
_cell.length_b   1.000
_cell.length_c   1.000
_cell.angle_alpha   90.00
_cell.angle_beta   90.00
_cell.angle_gamma   90.00
#
_symmetry.space_group_name_H-M   'P 1'
#
loop_
_entity.id
_entity.type
_entity.pdbx_description
1 polymer ?
#
loop_
_entity_poly.entity_id
_entity_poly.type
_entity_poly.pdbx_seq_one_letter_code
_entity_poly.pdbx_strand_id
1 'polypeptide(L)'
;MIYRRVVLHEKENIYDGIGWPDWKLTLCLLGSWATVYMVLFQGVKSSGKFSYFLAIFPYIVLLALLVRTVTLDGSMDGILYFITPKWSKLLEPTVWYAAVTQCFFSLSVCFGSIITYSSHNSFKHNIYRDVIIITSLDTITSMVAGCTIFGILGNLAYELGVQDISKVVKGGASLAFVSYPDAIAKFNFLPQVILIFILLYI
;
A
#
# COMPACT_ATOMS: atom_id res chain seq x y z
N MET A 1 -14.77 6.81 10.72
CA MET A 1 -14.97 7.71 11.89
C MET A 1 -14.14 7.26 13.09
N ILE A 2 -14.06 5.94 13.36
CA ILE A 2 -13.26 5.36 14.45
C ILE A 2 -11.76 5.68 14.32
N TYR A 3 -11.15 5.47 13.14
CA TYR A 3 -9.71 5.76 12.93
C TYR A 3 -9.30 7.18 13.32
N ARG A 4 -10.05 8.20 12.88
CA ARG A 4 -9.74 9.62 13.16
C ARG A 4 -9.87 10.00 14.63
N ARG A 5 -10.89 9.47 15.34
CA ARG A 5 -11.14 9.82 16.74
C ARG A 5 -10.36 8.98 17.75
N VAL A 6 -10.21 7.68 17.49
CA VAL A 6 -9.67 6.71 18.46
C VAL A 6 -8.18 6.45 18.26
N VAL A 7 -7.70 6.49 17.02
CA VAL A 7 -6.29 6.23 16.70
C VAL A 7 -5.51 7.53 16.56
N LEU A 8 -5.99 8.44 15.72
CA LEU A 8 -5.28 9.70 15.46
C LEU A 8 -5.51 10.79 16.51
N HIS A 9 -6.57 10.67 17.32
CA HIS A 9 -7.03 11.75 18.20
C HIS A 9 -7.08 13.11 17.48
N GLU A 10 -7.55 13.11 16.22
CA GLU A 10 -7.53 14.27 15.33
C GLU A 10 -8.38 15.39 15.93
N LYS A 11 -7.75 16.55 16.19
CA LYS A 11 -8.47 17.76 16.60
C LYS A 11 -9.23 18.34 15.41
N GLU A 12 -10.38 18.97 15.67
CA GLU A 12 -11.18 19.58 14.61
C GLU A 12 -10.48 20.77 13.95
N ASN A 13 -9.63 21.50 14.70
CA ASN A 13 -8.85 22.64 14.20
C ASN A 13 -7.49 22.77 14.92
N ILE A 14 -6.54 23.49 14.29
CA ILE A 14 -5.19 23.74 14.82
C ILE A 14 -5.09 25.04 15.65
N TYR A 15 -6.17 25.80 15.80
CA TYR A 15 -6.16 27.13 16.44
C TYR A 15 -5.58 27.12 17.86
N ASP A 16 -5.83 26.06 18.64
CA ASP A 16 -5.29 25.87 19.99
C ASP A 16 -3.98 25.06 20.01
N GLY A 17 -3.29 24.99 18.86
CA GLY A 17 -2.07 24.23 18.66
C GLY A 17 -2.28 22.71 18.51
N ILE A 18 -1.21 22.04 18.10
CA ILE A 18 -1.20 20.60 17.74
C ILE A 18 -1.37 19.71 18.98
N GLY A 19 -1.07 20.24 20.18
CA GLY A 19 -1.10 19.49 21.43
C GLY A 19 0.13 18.61 21.64
N TRP A 20 0.09 17.75 22.66
CA TRP A 20 1.14 16.79 22.95
C TRP A 20 1.04 15.56 22.03
N PRO A 21 2.17 14.95 21.64
CA PRO A 21 2.15 13.70 20.88
C PRO A 21 1.41 12.61 21.64
N ASP A 22 0.61 11.82 20.93
CA ASP A 22 0.00 10.63 21.51
C ASP A 22 1.11 9.65 21.93
N TRP A 23 1.13 9.27 23.20
CA TRP A 23 2.21 8.47 23.76
C TRP A 23 2.23 7.04 23.19
N LYS A 24 1.08 6.50 22.78
CA LYS A 24 1.01 5.16 22.16
C LYS A 24 1.59 5.21 20.76
N LEU A 25 1.20 6.21 19.96
CA LEU A 25 1.78 6.43 18.62
C LEU A 25 3.28 6.70 18.70
N THR A 26 3.71 7.45 19.72
CA THR A 26 5.14 7.74 19.94
C THR A 26 5.93 6.46 20.27
N LEU A 27 5.40 5.57 21.12
CA LEU A 27 6.04 4.29 21.41
C LEU A 27 6.04 3.36 20.18
N CYS A 28 4.96 3.33 19.39
CA CYS A 28 4.93 2.59 18.14
C CYS A 28 6.02 3.09 17.17
N LEU A 29 6.14 4.41 17.01
CA LEU A 29 7.16 5.04 16.18
C LEU A 29 8.58 4.69 16.66
N LEU A 30 8.82 4.72 17.97
CA LEU A 30 10.10 4.31 18.56
C LEU A 30 10.42 2.84 18.25
N GLY A 31 9.42 1.95 18.37
CA GLY A 31 9.55 0.54 18.02
C GLY A 31 9.91 0.33 16.54
N SER A 32 9.23 1.03 15.62
CA SER A 32 9.53 0.99 14.19
C SER A 32 10.97 1.43 13.89
N TRP A 33 11.42 2.53 14.49
CA TRP A 33 12.81 3.01 14.32
C TRP A 33 13.84 2.06 14.91
N ALA A 34 13.56 1.45 16.06
CA ALA A 34 14.44 0.43 16.64
C ALA A 34 14.60 -0.78 15.71
N THR A 35 13.51 -1.21 15.05
CA THR A 35 13.57 -2.30 14.08
C THR A 35 14.35 -1.92 12.82
N VAL A 36 14.12 -0.73 12.26
CA VAL A 36 14.91 -0.21 11.12
C VAL A 36 16.40 -0.20 11.47
N TYR A 37 16.73 0.30 12.67
CA TYR A 37 18.10 0.28 13.16
C TYR A 37 18.67 -1.14 13.23
N MET A 38 17.93 -2.10 13.80
CA MET A 38 18.38 -3.50 13.88
C MET A 38 18.65 -4.13 12.50
N VAL A 39 17.81 -3.86 11.50
CA VAL A 39 18.01 -4.37 10.13
C VAL A 39 19.25 -3.74 9.48
N LEU A 40 19.50 -2.46 9.74
CA LEU A 40 20.61 -1.72 9.14
C LEU A 40 21.94 -1.86 9.90
N PHE A 41 21.91 -2.24 11.19
CA PHE A 41 23.08 -2.25 12.07
C PHE A 41 24.24 -3.11 11.55
N GLN A 42 23.93 -4.19 10.82
CA GLN A 42 24.94 -5.08 10.22
C GLN A 42 25.31 -4.71 8.77
N GLY A 43 24.84 -3.57 8.27
CA GLY A 43 25.14 -3.04 6.93
C GLY A 43 24.47 -3.79 5.77
N VAL A 44 24.87 -3.42 4.55
CA VAL A 44 24.22 -3.82 3.29
C VAL A 44 24.19 -5.35 3.08
N LYS A 45 25.20 -6.08 3.59
CA LYS A 45 25.26 -7.55 3.49
C LYS A 45 24.19 -8.27 4.32
N SER A 46 23.84 -7.73 5.48
CA SER A 46 22.75 -8.27 6.31
C SER A 46 21.38 -7.81 5.80
N SER A 47 21.29 -6.53 5.39
CA SER A 47 20.09 -5.98 4.74
C SER A 47 19.67 -6.78 3.50
N GLY A 48 20.61 -7.30 2.72
CA GLY A 48 20.32 -8.17 1.57
C GLY A 48 19.57 -9.46 1.94
N LYS A 49 19.88 -10.07 3.09
CA LYS A 49 19.18 -11.29 3.56
C LYS A 49 17.75 -10.99 3.99
N PHE A 50 17.55 -9.90 4.74
CA PHE A 50 16.22 -9.44 5.13
C PHE A 50 15.39 -8.97 3.93
N SER A 51 16.05 -8.38 2.93
CA SER A 51 15.40 -7.93 1.69
C SER A 51 14.69 -9.06 0.94
N TYR A 52 15.23 -10.28 0.91
CA TYR A 52 14.53 -11.41 0.28
C TYR A 52 13.19 -11.70 0.96
N PHE A 53 13.14 -11.69 2.29
CA PHE A 53 11.89 -11.85 3.01
C PHE A 53 10.96 -10.65 2.76
N LEU A 54 11.46 -9.43 2.94
CA LEU A 54 10.68 -8.18 2.77
C LEU A 54 10.16 -7.99 1.35
N ALA A 55 10.83 -8.52 0.33
CA ALA A 55 10.40 -8.42 -1.07
C ALA A 55 9.40 -9.53 -1.45
N ILE A 56 9.65 -10.79 -1.07
CA ILE A 56 8.81 -11.92 -1.48
C ILE A 56 7.50 -11.96 -0.69
N PHE A 57 7.58 -11.63 0.59
CA PHE A 57 6.47 -11.81 1.51
C PHE A 57 5.23 -10.95 1.18
N PRO A 58 5.36 -9.65 0.81
CA PRO A 58 4.23 -8.85 0.35
C PRO A 58 3.49 -9.46 -0.85
N TYR A 59 4.20 -10.15 -1.76
CA TYR A 59 3.55 -10.84 -2.88
C TYR A 59 2.70 -12.02 -2.42
N ILE A 60 3.16 -12.79 -1.43
CA ILE A 60 2.38 -13.90 -0.85
C ILE A 60 1.08 -13.37 -0.24
N VAL A 61 1.19 -12.29 0.53
CA VAL A 61 0.04 -11.63 1.18
C VAL A 61 -0.90 -11.06 0.14
N LEU A 62 -0.37 -10.33 -0.85
CA LEU A 62 -1.16 -9.75 -1.94
C LEU A 62 -1.92 -10.82 -2.73
N LEU A 63 -1.28 -11.94 -3.06
CA LEU A 63 -1.93 -13.04 -3.76
C LEU A 63 -3.01 -13.71 -2.90
N ALA A 64 -2.74 -13.93 -1.60
CA ALA A 64 -3.74 -14.47 -0.68
C ALA A 64 -4.95 -13.54 -0.52
N LEU A 65 -4.72 -12.23 -0.40
CA LEU A 65 -5.75 -11.21 -0.38
C LEU A 65 -6.54 -11.19 -1.69
N LEU A 66 -5.87 -11.21 -2.84
CA LEU A 66 -6.54 -11.24 -4.15
C LEU A 66 -7.45 -12.46 -4.27
N VAL A 67 -6.94 -13.66 -3.96
CA VAL A 67 -7.73 -14.91 -3.99
C VAL A 67 -8.94 -14.79 -3.07
N ARG A 68 -8.78 -14.29 -1.85
CA ARG A 68 -9.92 -14.08 -0.97
C ARG A 68 -10.89 -13.06 -1.54
N THR A 69 -10.41 -11.93 -2.04
CA THR A 69 -11.24 -10.86 -2.61
C THR A 69 -12.12 -11.38 -3.74
N VAL A 70 -11.58 -12.14 -4.69
CA VAL A 70 -12.38 -12.64 -5.83
C VAL A 70 -13.39 -13.71 -5.43
N THR A 71 -13.27 -14.30 -4.23
CA THR A 71 -14.29 -15.23 -3.68
C THR A 71 -15.41 -14.52 -2.92
N LEU A 72 -15.33 -13.20 -2.73
CA LEU A 72 -16.37 -12.43 -2.02
C LEU A 72 -17.47 -11.99 -2.99
N ASP A 73 -18.71 -12.03 -2.51
CA ASP A 73 -19.88 -11.55 -3.27
C ASP A 73 -19.78 -10.05 -3.52
N GLY A 74 -20.15 -9.61 -4.72
CA GLY A 74 -20.08 -8.19 -5.13
C GLY A 74 -18.67 -7.65 -5.39
N SER A 75 -17.62 -8.44 -5.21
CA SER A 75 -16.24 -8.00 -5.46
C SER A 75 -15.97 -7.69 -6.94
N MET A 76 -16.64 -8.38 -7.85
CA MET A 76 -16.48 -8.18 -9.29
C MET A 76 -16.91 -6.79 -9.73
N ASP A 77 -17.97 -6.22 -9.14
CA ASP A 77 -18.43 -4.86 -9.46
C ASP A 77 -17.36 -3.83 -9.10
N GLY A 78 -16.67 -4.05 -7.97
CA GLY A 78 -15.52 -3.28 -7.53
C GLY A 78 -14.36 -3.34 -8.52
N ILE A 79 -13.95 -4.54 -8.91
CA ILE A 79 -12.86 -4.76 -9.87
C ILE A 79 -13.22 -4.13 -11.22
N LEU A 80 -14.46 -4.31 -11.69
CA LEU A 80 -14.93 -3.76 -12.95
C LEU A 80 -14.91 -2.22 -12.91
N TYR A 81 -15.35 -1.62 -11.80
CA TYR A 81 -15.26 -0.17 -11.60
C TYR A 81 -13.82 0.35 -11.73
N PHE A 82 -12.84 -0.40 -11.22
CA PHE A 82 -11.42 -0.04 -11.28
C PHE A 82 -10.85 -0.11 -12.71
N ILE A 83 -11.15 -1.18 -13.45
CA ILE A 83 -10.56 -1.43 -14.78
C ILE A 83 -11.32 -0.73 -15.91
N THR A 84 -12.57 -0.32 -15.70
CA THR A 84 -13.40 0.27 -16.77
C THR A 84 -12.84 1.64 -17.18
N PRO A 85 -12.34 1.80 -18.42
CA PRO A 85 -11.69 3.03 -18.83
C PRO A 85 -12.71 4.14 -19.11
N LYS A 86 -12.39 5.35 -18.65
CA LYS A 86 -13.15 6.58 -18.95
C LYS A 86 -12.37 7.42 -19.96
N TRP A 87 -12.55 7.15 -21.24
CA TRP A 87 -11.76 7.77 -22.32
C TRP A 87 -11.79 9.30 -22.34
N SER A 88 -12.92 9.91 -21.97
CA SER A 88 -13.04 11.37 -21.87
C SER A 88 -12.05 11.98 -20.87
N LYS A 89 -11.66 11.24 -19.82
CA LYS A 89 -10.70 11.69 -18.81
C LYS A 89 -9.28 11.81 -19.33
N LEU A 90 -8.91 11.11 -20.41
CA LEU A 90 -7.57 11.23 -21.00
C LEU A 90 -7.29 12.60 -21.61
N LEU A 91 -8.34 13.37 -21.92
CA LEU A 91 -8.23 14.74 -22.42
C LEU A 91 -7.92 15.74 -21.29
N GLU A 92 -8.07 15.36 -20.03
CA GLU A 92 -7.82 16.23 -18.88
C GLU A 92 -6.32 16.22 -18.52
N PRO A 93 -5.61 17.36 -18.58
CA PRO A 93 -4.17 17.42 -18.26
C PRO A 93 -3.83 16.97 -16.84
N THR A 94 -4.79 17.12 -15.91
CA THR A 94 -4.67 16.68 -14.51
C THR A 94 -4.47 15.17 -14.39
N VAL A 95 -5.03 14.37 -15.31
CA VAL A 95 -4.87 12.91 -15.32
C VAL A 95 -3.43 12.53 -15.67
N TRP A 96 -2.83 13.22 -16.64
CA TRP A 96 -1.42 13.02 -17.01
C TRP A 96 -0.47 13.47 -15.91
N TYR A 97 -0.74 14.62 -15.29
CA TYR A 97 0.01 15.09 -14.13
C TYR A 97 -0.01 14.06 -12.99
N ALA A 98 -1.18 13.51 -12.66
CA ALA A 98 -1.32 12.48 -11.64
C ALA A 98 -0.58 11.18 -12.02
N ALA A 99 -0.66 10.75 -13.28
CA ALA A 99 0.03 9.55 -13.76
C ALA A 99 1.57 9.68 -13.67
N VAL A 100 2.13 10.81 -14.11
CA VAL A 100 3.57 11.08 -14.01
C VAL A 100 4.00 11.11 -12.54
N THR A 101 3.23 11.79 -11.70
CA THR A 101 3.48 11.89 -10.26
C THR A 101 3.48 10.50 -9.61
N GLN A 102 2.51 9.65 -9.96
CA GLN A 102 2.41 8.28 -9.47
C GLN A 102 3.64 7.47 -9.86
N CYS A 103 4.05 7.47 -11.14
CA CYS A 103 5.24 6.74 -11.58
C CYS A 103 6.52 7.24 -10.90
N PHE A 104 6.65 8.55 -10.71
CA PHE A 104 7.82 9.16 -10.09
C PHE A 104 7.97 8.73 -8.62
N PHE A 105 6.88 8.76 -7.85
CA PHE A 105 6.89 8.33 -6.46
C PHE A 105 6.95 6.81 -6.28
N SER A 106 6.25 6.03 -7.12
CA SER A 106 6.24 4.55 -7.03
C SER A 106 7.65 3.98 -7.23
N LEU A 107 8.34 4.46 -8.28
CA LEU A 107 9.70 4.02 -8.60
C LEU A 107 10.77 4.77 -7.79
N SER A 108 10.39 5.73 -6.93
CA SER A 108 11.34 6.55 -6.16
C SER A 108 12.47 7.14 -7.01
N VAL A 109 12.11 7.62 -8.21
CA VAL A 109 13.09 8.17 -9.18
C VAL A 109 13.70 9.44 -8.59
N CYS A 110 15.03 9.58 -8.70
CA CYS A 110 15.80 10.72 -8.17
C CYS A 110 15.87 10.86 -6.63
N PHE A 111 15.43 9.87 -5.83
CA PHE A 111 15.54 9.90 -4.36
C PHE A 111 16.88 9.39 -3.80
N GLY A 112 17.87 9.10 -4.66
CA GLY A 112 19.22 8.66 -4.25
C GLY A 112 19.34 7.20 -3.80
N SER A 113 18.24 6.55 -3.44
CA SER A 113 18.20 5.13 -3.05
C SER A 113 18.68 4.20 -4.17
N ILE A 114 18.10 4.33 -5.37
CA ILE A 114 18.49 3.55 -6.55
C ILE A 114 19.93 3.83 -6.96
N ILE A 115 20.39 5.08 -6.84
CA ILE A 115 21.78 5.48 -7.13
C ILE A 115 22.75 4.80 -6.16
N THR A 116 22.38 4.73 -4.89
CA THR A 116 23.18 4.05 -3.86
C THR A 116 23.27 2.55 -4.14
N TYR A 117 22.15 1.90 -4.46
CA TYR A 117 22.15 0.48 -4.80
C TYR A 117 22.94 0.18 -6.09
N SER A 118 22.84 1.03 -7.11
CA SER A 118 23.60 0.85 -8.36
C SER A 118 25.10 1.05 -8.17
N SER A 119 25.53 1.89 -7.22
CA SER A 119 26.95 2.09 -6.90
C SER A 119 27.66 0.84 -6.35
N HIS A 120 26.89 -0.12 -5.82
CA HIS A 120 27.40 -1.40 -5.34
C HIS A 120 27.41 -2.50 -6.42
N ASN A 121 26.95 -2.20 -7.64
CA ASN A 121 26.86 -3.16 -8.72
C ASN A 121 28.17 -3.26 -9.53
N SER A 122 28.35 -4.36 -10.26
CA SER A 122 29.49 -4.49 -11.18
C SER A 122 29.37 -3.51 -12.34
N PHE A 123 30.48 -2.90 -12.75
CA PHE A 123 30.51 -1.92 -13.84
C PHE A 123 29.99 -2.47 -15.18
N LYS A 124 30.10 -3.79 -15.41
CA LYS A 124 29.63 -4.45 -16.63
C LYS A 124 28.26 -5.10 -16.48
N HIS A 125 27.55 -4.86 -15.37
CA HIS A 125 26.23 -5.45 -15.14
C HIS A 125 25.19 -4.88 -16.09
N ASN A 126 24.29 -5.72 -16.59
CA ASN A 126 23.24 -5.30 -17.52
C ASN A 126 22.08 -4.62 -16.78
N ILE A 127 22.23 -3.31 -16.56
CA ILE A 127 21.21 -2.50 -15.88
C ILE A 127 19.90 -2.38 -16.66
N TYR A 128 19.92 -2.49 -18.00
CA TYR A 128 18.70 -2.39 -18.81
C TYR A 128 17.70 -3.51 -18.47
N ARG A 129 18.21 -4.72 -18.21
CA ARG A 129 17.38 -5.84 -17.79
C ARG A 129 16.71 -5.56 -16.45
N ASP A 130 17.47 -5.06 -15.47
CA ASP A 130 16.95 -4.78 -14.13
C ASP A 130 15.90 -3.69 -14.18
N VAL A 131 16.14 -2.61 -14.92
CA VAL A 131 15.19 -1.51 -15.08
C VAL A 131 13.86 -2.00 -15.67
N ILE A 132 13.89 -2.80 -16.76
CA ILE A 132 12.67 -3.32 -17.38
C ILE A 132 11.90 -4.22 -16.39
N ILE A 133 12.61 -5.07 -15.64
CA ILE A 133 11.98 -5.95 -14.65
C ILE A 133 11.33 -5.12 -13.54
N ILE A 134 12.06 -4.16 -12.96
CA ILE A 134 11.59 -3.34 -11.84
C ILE A 134 10.36 -2.52 -12.25
N THR A 135 10.40 -1.82 -13.39
CA THR A 135 9.28 -0.98 -13.83
C THR A 135 8.04 -1.79 -14.21
N SER A 136 8.23 -2.94 -14.85
CA SER A 136 7.12 -3.84 -15.21
C SER A 136 6.50 -4.46 -13.97
N LEU A 137 7.31 -4.93 -13.02
CA LEU A 137 6.83 -5.50 -11.76
C LEU A 137 6.10 -4.45 -10.92
N ASP A 138 6.63 -3.22 -10.81
CA ASP A 138 5.97 -2.11 -10.11
C ASP A 138 4.56 -1.85 -10.66
N THR A 139 4.44 -1.77 -11.99
CA THR A 139 3.16 -1.54 -12.67
C THR A 139 2.18 -2.69 -12.46
N ILE A 140 2.63 -3.94 -12.66
CA ILE A 140 1.77 -5.13 -12.49
C ILE A 140 1.34 -5.28 -11.04
N THR A 141 2.25 -5.09 -10.10
CA THR A 141 1.97 -5.20 -8.66
C THR A 141 0.96 -4.14 -8.24
N SER A 142 1.13 -2.90 -8.70
CA SER A 142 0.19 -1.80 -8.46
C SER A 142 -1.20 -2.10 -9.03
N MET A 143 -1.27 -2.68 -10.23
CA MET A 143 -2.55 -3.07 -10.85
C MET A 143 -3.25 -4.17 -10.05
N VAL A 144 -2.52 -5.21 -9.63
CA VAL A 144 -3.05 -6.32 -8.81
C VAL A 144 -3.51 -5.82 -7.43
N ALA A 145 -2.75 -4.93 -6.80
CA ALA A 145 -3.13 -4.28 -5.55
C ALA A 145 -4.39 -3.44 -5.72
N GLY A 146 -4.49 -2.67 -6.82
CA GLY A 146 -5.69 -1.93 -7.19
C GLY A 146 -6.92 -2.83 -7.30
N CYS A 147 -6.85 -3.92 -8.08
CA CYS A 147 -7.93 -4.90 -8.19
C CYS A 147 -8.33 -5.49 -6.83
N THR A 148 -7.34 -5.80 -5.99
CA THR A 148 -7.59 -6.37 -4.65
C THR A 148 -8.37 -5.39 -3.78
N ILE A 149 -7.93 -4.14 -3.69
CA ILE A 149 -8.59 -3.09 -2.88
C ILE A 149 -9.99 -2.78 -3.41
N PHE A 150 -10.12 -2.58 -4.72
CA PHE A 150 -11.41 -2.27 -5.31
C PHE A 150 -12.40 -3.44 -5.22
N GLY A 151 -11.94 -4.69 -5.30
CA GLY A 151 -12.79 -5.84 -5.05
C GLY A 151 -13.29 -5.93 -3.60
N ILE A 152 -12.45 -5.58 -2.62
CA ILE A 152 -12.89 -5.47 -1.21
C ILE A 152 -13.96 -4.38 -1.07
N LEU A 153 -13.75 -3.22 -1.71
CA LEU A 153 -14.73 -2.13 -1.70
C LEU A 153 -16.05 -2.51 -2.40
N GLY A 154 -15.99 -3.31 -3.47
CA GLY A 154 -17.18 -3.85 -4.13
C GLY A 154 -17.99 -4.75 -3.21
N ASN A 155 -17.32 -5.67 -2.49
CA ASN A 155 -17.98 -6.50 -1.49
C ASN A 155 -18.55 -5.66 -0.32
N LEU A 156 -17.84 -4.63 0.14
CA LEU A 156 -18.36 -3.72 1.15
C LEU A 156 -19.60 -2.95 0.65
N ALA A 157 -19.60 -2.49 -0.60
CA ALA A 157 -20.75 -1.84 -1.21
C ALA A 157 -21.96 -2.78 -1.29
N TYR A 158 -21.73 -4.05 -1.65
CA TYR A 158 -22.74 -5.10 -1.69
C TYR A 158 -23.35 -5.36 -0.30
N GLU A 159 -22.52 -5.51 0.74
CA GLU A 159 -22.98 -5.71 2.13
C GLU A 159 -23.77 -4.52 2.68
N LEU A 160 -23.40 -3.30 2.30
CA LEU A 160 -24.11 -2.07 2.70
C LEU A 160 -25.34 -1.76 1.83
N GLY A 161 -25.63 -2.57 0.81
CA GLY A 161 -26.73 -2.33 -0.13
C GLY A 161 -26.55 -1.05 -0.97
N VAL A 162 -25.31 -0.58 -1.15
CA VAL A 162 -24.99 0.63 -1.91
C VAL A 162 -24.60 0.24 -3.34
N GLN A 163 -25.41 0.64 -4.32
CA GLN A 163 -25.13 0.34 -5.73
C GLN A 163 -23.97 1.14 -6.32
N ASP A 164 -23.64 2.30 -5.73
CA ASP A 164 -22.59 3.19 -6.24
C ASP A 164 -21.31 3.05 -5.41
N ILE A 165 -20.34 2.32 -5.97
CA ILE A 165 -19.03 2.08 -5.35
C ILE A 165 -18.28 3.40 -5.06
N SER A 166 -18.53 4.46 -5.83
CA SER A 166 -17.85 5.75 -5.61
C SER A 166 -18.17 6.37 -4.23
N LYS A 167 -19.29 5.98 -3.60
CA LYS A 167 -19.68 6.44 -2.26
C LYS A 167 -18.89 5.76 -1.14
N VAL A 168 -18.37 4.56 -1.38
CA VAL A 168 -17.55 3.83 -0.40
C VAL A 168 -16.05 4.07 -0.60
N VAL A 169 -15.63 4.55 -1.78
CA VAL A 169 -14.25 4.94 -2.07
C VAL A 169 -13.94 6.29 -1.40
N LYS A 170 -13.33 6.25 -0.21
CA LYS A 170 -12.75 7.45 0.43
C LYS A 170 -11.26 7.50 0.15
N GLY A 171 -10.79 8.50 -0.60
CA GLY A 171 -9.36 8.60 -0.98
C GLY A 171 -8.39 8.76 0.19
N GLY A 172 -7.11 8.49 -0.08
CA GLY A 172 -5.98 8.72 0.81
C GLY A 172 -5.70 7.58 1.80
N ALA A 173 -4.82 7.84 2.78
CA ALA A 173 -4.39 6.84 3.77
C ALA A 173 -5.57 6.23 4.56
N SER A 174 -6.66 6.99 4.73
CA SER A 174 -7.88 6.50 5.38
C SER A 174 -8.53 5.31 4.64
N LEU A 175 -8.33 5.16 3.33
CA LEU A 175 -8.80 3.99 2.58
C LEU A 175 -8.09 2.73 3.06
N ALA A 176 -6.76 2.77 3.13
CA ALA A 176 -5.94 1.65 3.58
C ALA A 176 -6.31 1.25 5.02
N PHE A 177 -6.41 2.21 5.94
CA PHE A 177 -6.72 1.95 7.35
C PHE A 177 -8.18 1.54 7.64
N VAL A 178 -9.05 1.55 6.63
CA VAL A 178 -10.43 1.03 6.75
C VAL A 178 -10.61 -0.25 5.94
N SER A 179 -10.14 -0.27 4.69
CA SER A 179 -10.30 -1.41 3.78
C SER A 179 -9.45 -2.62 4.16
N TYR A 180 -8.20 -2.43 4.62
CA TYR A 180 -7.36 -3.57 5.00
C TYR A 180 -7.88 -4.31 6.24
N PRO A 181 -8.25 -3.63 7.36
CA PRO A 181 -8.86 -4.31 8.49
C PRO A 181 -10.17 -5.01 8.13
N ASP A 182 -11.01 -4.41 7.28
CA ASP A 182 -12.27 -5.01 6.84
C ASP A 182 -12.02 -6.30 6.02
N ALA A 183 -11.05 -6.27 5.11
CA ALA A 183 -10.63 -7.44 4.35
C ALA A 183 -10.08 -8.56 5.26
N ILE A 184 -9.23 -8.19 6.21
CA ILE A 184 -8.62 -9.12 7.19
C ILE A 184 -9.69 -9.74 8.09
N ALA A 185 -10.68 -8.95 8.52
CA ALA A 185 -11.79 -9.46 9.33
C ALA A 185 -12.61 -10.55 8.62
N LYS A 186 -12.61 -10.54 7.27
CA LYS A 186 -13.30 -11.53 6.43
C LYS A 186 -12.50 -12.83 6.20
N PHE A 187 -11.31 -12.97 6.77
CA PHE A 187 -10.57 -14.25 6.80
C PHE A 187 -10.96 -15.07 8.03
N ASN A 188 -11.49 -16.28 7.81
CA ASN A 188 -11.86 -17.20 8.89
C ASN A 188 -10.70 -18.08 9.39
N PHE A 189 -9.59 -18.17 8.64
CA PHE A 189 -8.56 -19.21 8.84
C PHE A 189 -7.24 -18.72 9.43
N LEU A 190 -6.91 -17.42 9.33
CA LEU A 190 -5.63 -16.88 9.79
C LEU A 190 -5.81 -16.06 11.07
N PRO A 191 -4.90 -16.16 12.06
CA PRO A 191 -4.90 -15.25 13.20
C PRO A 191 -4.75 -13.81 12.69
N GLN A 192 -5.77 -12.97 12.91
CA GLN A 192 -5.80 -11.56 12.46
C GLN A 192 -4.59 -10.76 13.01
N VAL A 193 -4.01 -11.21 14.12
CA VAL A 193 -2.80 -10.66 14.74
C VAL A 193 -1.57 -10.79 13.84
N ILE A 194 -1.45 -11.86 13.05
CA ILE A 194 -0.34 -12.06 12.12
C ILE A 194 -0.45 -11.06 10.96
N LEU A 195 -1.63 -10.87 10.38
CA LEU A 195 -1.88 -9.92 9.29
C LEU A 195 -1.62 -8.44 9.67
N ILE A 196 -1.85 -8.06 10.93
CA ILE A 196 -1.54 -6.72 11.44
C ILE A 196 -0.03 -6.49 11.59
N PHE A 197 0.71 -7.46 12.12
CA PHE A 197 2.17 -7.39 12.17
C PHE A 197 2.78 -7.33 10.76
N ILE A 198 2.15 -8.00 9.79
CA ILE A 198 2.56 -8.06 8.39
C ILE A 198 2.40 -6.73 7.63
N LEU A 199 1.30 -6.02 7.87
CA LEU A 199 1.05 -4.68 7.30
C LEU A 199 1.99 -3.60 7.85
N LEU A 200 2.62 -3.85 9.00
CA LEU A 200 3.52 -2.92 9.66
C LEU A 200 4.94 -2.88 9.02
N TYR A 201 5.25 -3.86 8.16
CA TYR A 201 6.55 -4.01 7.47
C TYR A 201 6.46 -3.81 5.94
N ILE A 202 5.31 -3.33 5.45
CA ILE A 202 5.10 -2.87 4.07
C ILE A 202 5.16 -1.35 4.05
#